data_AF-A0A554VZZ7-F1
#
_entry.id   AF-A0A554VZZ7-F1
#
_cell.length_a   1.000
_cell.length_b   1.000
_cell.length_c   1.000
_cell.angle_alpha   90.00
_cell.angle_beta   90.00
_cell.angle_gamma   90.00
#
_symmetry.space_group_name_H-M   'P 1'
#
loop_
_entity.id
_entity.type
_entity.pdbx_description
1 polymer ?
#
loop_
_entity_poly.entity_id
_entity_poly.type
_entity_poly.pdbx_seq_one_letter_code
_entity_poly.pdbx_strand_id
1 'polypeptide(L)'
;MKKLLPAVVIAGLLLAGCAGSPKMSVDESCKFLQGDTFKPTGSQVQQADQIAKHYQEVADKVAPELADPIQKMADVMKKVAGTSLGDKSAEQLTELKNQNNRIGEVCK
;
A
#
# COMPACT_ATOMS: atom_id res chain seq x y z
N MET A 1 28.06 32.15 -47.80
CA MET A 1 26.74 32.16 -47.14
C MET A 1 26.87 31.39 -45.83
N LYS A 2 26.74 32.06 -44.69
CA LYS A 2 26.82 31.46 -43.35
C LYS A 2 25.48 30.78 -43.04
N LYS A 3 25.45 29.46 -42.97
CA LYS A 3 24.25 28.70 -42.56
C LYS A 3 24.43 28.27 -41.10
N LEU A 4 23.55 28.80 -40.27
CA LEU A 4 23.45 28.55 -38.84
C LEU A 4 22.99 27.09 -38.61
N LEU A 5 23.60 26.45 -37.62
CA LEU A 5 23.30 25.10 -37.14
C LEU A 5 21.98 25.07 -36.37
N PRO A 6 21.17 24.00 -36.47
CA PRO A 6 20.29 23.61 -35.39
C PRO A 6 21.03 22.64 -34.47
N ALA A 7 21.43 23.12 -33.30
CA ALA A 7 21.84 22.28 -32.19
C ALA A 7 20.62 21.49 -31.69
N VAL A 8 20.50 20.23 -32.13
CA VAL A 8 19.55 19.28 -31.55
C VAL A 8 20.16 18.77 -30.25
N VAL A 9 19.92 19.51 -29.17
CA VAL A 9 20.12 19.02 -27.81
C VAL A 9 18.92 18.15 -27.47
N ILE A 10 19.02 16.84 -27.72
CA ILE A 10 18.17 15.86 -27.03
C ILE A 10 19.00 15.38 -25.84
N ALA A 11 19.06 16.23 -24.82
CA ALA A 11 19.44 15.86 -23.47
C ALA A 11 18.21 16.08 -22.59
N GLY A 12 17.66 14.99 -22.06
CA GLY A 12 16.42 14.95 -21.29
C GLY A 12 15.42 14.05 -22.02
N LEU A 13 15.28 12.77 -21.68
CA LEU A 13 14.81 12.29 -20.39
C LEU A 13 15.55 11.01 -19.97
N LEU A 14 16.79 11.18 -19.52
CA LEU A 14 17.36 10.30 -18.48
C LEU A 14 17.01 10.92 -17.12
N LEU A 15 15.72 10.97 -16.80
CA LEU A 15 15.25 11.19 -15.43
C LEU A 15 14.74 9.85 -14.91
N ALA A 16 15.68 8.95 -14.63
CA ALA A 16 15.52 7.97 -13.57
C ALA A 16 15.48 8.74 -12.23
N GLY A 17 14.37 9.42 -11.97
CA GLY A 17 13.96 9.73 -10.61
C GLY A 17 13.12 8.56 -10.13
N CYS A 18 13.28 8.13 -8.89
CA CYS A 18 12.47 7.13 -8.19
C CYS A 18 10.95 7.34 -8.40
N ALA A 19 10.42 6.93 -9.56
CA ALA A 19 9.00 6.79 -9.76
C ALA A 19 8.66 5.45 -9.12
N GLY A 20 8.12 5.50 -7.90
CA GLY A 20 7.47 4.34 -7.31
C GLY A 20 6.57 3.69 -8.35
N SER A 21 6.44 2.36 -8.28
CA SER A 21 5.57 1.59 -9.16
C SER A 21 4.25 2.34 -9.42
N PRO A 22 3.79 2.45 -10.68
CA PRO A 22 2.54 3.14 -10.98
C PRO A 22 1.43 2.62 -10.07
N LYS A 23 0.84 3.52 -9.28
CA LYS A 23 -0.30 3.19 -8.43
C LYS A 23 -1.53 2.95 -9.30
N MET A 24 -2.35 1.98 -8.93
CA MET A 24 -3.64 1.71 -9.56
C MET A 24 -4.59 2.91 -9.41
N SER A 25 -5.56 3.01 -10.33
CA SER A 25 -6.72 3.88 -10.12
C SER A 25 -7.57 3.39 -8.94
N VAL A 26 -8.49 4.22 -8.44
CA VAL A 26 -9.40 3.83 -7.34
C VAL A 26 -10.21 2.59 -7.72
N ASP A 27 -10.80 2.56 -8.92
CA ASP A 27 -11.62 1.43 -9.38
C ASP A 27 -10.82 0.12 -9.50
N GLU A 28 -9.61 0.18 -10.06
CA GLU A 28 -8.72 -0.98 -10.16
C GLU A 28 -8.28 -1.45 -8.77
N SER A 29 -8.00 -0.52 -7.86
CA SER A 29 -7.64 -0.83 -6.49
C SER A 29 -8.78 -1.53 -5.77
N CYS A 30 -10.01 -1.06 -5.90
CA CYS A 30 -11.17 -1.71 -5.28
C CYS A 30 -11.42 -3.11 -5.83
N LYS A 31 -11.26 -3.33 -7.13
CA LYS A 31 -11.32 -4.66 -7.74
C LYS A 31 -10.19 -5.57 -7.23
N PHE A 32 -8.97 -5.03 -7.14
CA PHE A 32 -7.81 -5.74 -6.61
C PHE A 32 -8.05 -6.19 -5.15
N LEU A 33 -8.53 -5.28 -4.29
CA LEU A 33 -8.82 -5.56 -2.88
C LEU A 33 -9.93 -6.61 -2.70
N GLN A 34 -10.98 -6.57 -3.54
CA GLN A 34 -12.05 -7.56 -3.52
C GLN A 34 -11.58 -8.96 -3.96
N GLY A 35 -10.57 -9.02 -4.85
CA GLY A 35 -9.99 -10.27 -5.34
C GLY A 35 -8.84 -10.81 -4.48
N ASP A 36 -8.47 -10.11 -3.40
CA ASP A 36 -7.36 -10.50 -2.55
C ASP A 36 -7.70 -11.73 -1.71
N THR A 37 -6.93 -12.79 -1.90
CA THR A 37 -7.16 -14.10 -1.26
C THR A 37 -6.08 -14.45 -0.24
N PHE A 38 -5.29 -13.45 0.18
CA PHE A 38 -4.24 -13.62 1.17
C PHE A 38 -4.71 -14.33 2.44
N LYS A 39 -3.96 -15.35 2.86
CA LYS A 39 -4.21 -16.13 4.07
C LYS A 39 -2.90 -16.34 4.84
N PRO A 40 -2.73 -15.71 6.01
CA PRO A 40 -1.53 -15.90 6.81
C PRO A 40 -1.54 -17.27 7.49
N THR A 41 -0.35 -17.77 7.83
CA THR A 41 -0.19 -19.09 8.48
C THR A 41 0.71 -19.02 9.71
N GLY A 42 0.71 -20.08 10.51
CA GLY A 42 1.57 -20.19 11.70
C GLY A 42 0.95 -19.62 12.97
N SER A 43 1.78 -19.22 13.93
CA SER A 43 1.35 -18.63 15.20
C SER A 43 0.70 -17.26 15.01
N GLN A 44 -0.03 -16.76 16.01
CA GLN A 44 -0.66 -15.44 15.95
C GLN A 44 0.34 -14.30 15.67
N VAL A 45 1.53 -14.37 16.27
CA VAL A 45 2.63 -13.41 16.01
C VAL A 45 3.09 -13.49 14.55
N GLN A 46 3.30 -14.71 14.03
CA GLN A 46 3.71 -14.91 12.63
C GLN A 46 2.63 -14.43 11.66
N GLN A 47 1.36 -14.69 11.97
CA GLN A 47 0.24 -14.21 11.17
C GLN A 47 0.17 -12.67 11.19
N ALA A 48 0.36 -12.05 12.35
CA ALA A 48 0.35 -10.60 12.47
C ALA A 48 1.46 -9.94 11.63
N ASP A 49 2.67 -10.50 11.65
CA ASP A 49 3.79 -10.04 10.83
C ASP A 49 3.50 -10.20 9.33
N GLN A 50 2.97 -11.35 8.92
CA GLN A 50 2.59 -11.60 7.53
C GLN A 50 1.49 -10.63 7.05
N ILE A 51 0.45 -10.39 7.86
CA ILE A 51 -0.60 -9.42 7.54
C ILE A 51 -0.02 -8.01 7.43
N ALA A 52 0.89 -7.61 8.34
CA ALA A 52 1.51 -6.29 8.31
C ALA A 52 2.29 -6.07 7.00
N LYS A 53 3.09 -7.05 6.58
CA LYS A 53 3.83 -7.02 5.32
C LYS A 53 2.89 -6.98 4.12
N HIS A 54 1.87 -7.83 4.11
CA HIS A 54 0.87 -7.87 3.05
C HIS A 54 0.19 -6.50 2.88
N TYR A 55 -0.25 -5.87 3.97
CA TYR A 55 -0.84 -4.53 3.91
C TYR A 55 0.15 -3.46 3.39
N GLN A 56 1.43 -3.52 3.75
CA GLN A 56 2.44 -2.62 3.16
C GLN A 56 2.53 -2.80 1.65
N GLU A 57 2.66 -4.05 1.20
CA GLU A 57 2.73 -4.37 -0.23
C GLU A 57 1.48 -3.95 -1.01
N VAL A 58 0.31 -4.05 -0.38
CA VAL A 58 -0.96 -3.58 -0.97
C VAL A 58 -1.00 -2.05 -1.03
N ALA A 59 -0.61 -1.35 0.04
CA ALA A 59 -0.58 0.11 0.10
C ALA A 59 0.33 0.75 -0.97
N ASP A 60 1.41 0.06 -1.35
CA ASP A 60 2.31 0.49 -2.41
C ASP A 60 1.68 0.41 -3.81
N LYS A 61 0.67 -0.45 -4.00
CA LYS A 61 0.06 -0.72 -5.31
C LYS A 61 -1.26 0.04 -5.54
N VAL A 62 -2.04 0.27 -4.49
CA VAL A 62 -3.38 0.87 -4.60
C VAL A 62 -3.35 2.40 -4.69
N ALA A 63 -4.46 2.98 -5.12
CA ALA A 63 -4.68 4.43 -5.14
C ALA A 63 -4.40 5.07 -3.76
N PRO A 64 -3.86 6.30 -3.70
CA PRO A 64 -3.49 6.97 -2.44
C PRO A 64 -4.61 6.98 -1.37
N GLU A 65 -5.86 7.15 -1.79
CA GLU A 65 -7.04 7.18 -0.91
C GLU A 65 -7.27 5.86 -0.17
N LEU A 66 -6.81 4.74 -0.75
CA LEU A 66 -6.84 3.40 -0.17
C LEU A 66 -5.51 3.03 0.49
N ALA A 67 -4.40 3.56 -0.01
CA ALA A 67 -3.07 3.30 0.52
C ALA A 67 -2.94 3.77 1.97
N ASP A 68 -3.44 4.97 2.28
CA ASP A 68 -3.38 5.57 3.61
C ASP A 68 -4.05 4.71 4.71
N PRO A 69 -5.33 4.29 4.58
CA PRO A 69 -5.96 3.44 5.59
C PRO A 69 -5.31 2.05 5.67
N ILE A 70 -4.89 1.47 4.54
CA ILE A 70 -4.22 0.15 4.53
C ILE A 70 -2.86 0.21 5.23
N GLN A 71 -2.08 1.27 5.00
CA GLN A 71 -0.81 1.48 5.68
C GLN A 71 -0.99 1.58 7.21
N LYS A 72 -2.05 2.25 7.67
CA LYS A 72 -2.37 2.31 9.11
C LYS A 72 -2.72 0.94 9.67
N MET A 73 -3.45 0.12 8.92
CA MET A 73 -3.71 -1.26 9.32
C MET A 73 -2.41 -2.07 9.39
N ALA A 74 -1.47 -1.85 8.45
CA ALA A 74 -0.16 -2.47 8.49
C ALA A 74 0.60 -2.11 9.78
N ASP A 75 0.59 -0.84 10.16
CA ASP A 75 1.26 -0.36 11.37
C ASP A 75 0.65 -0.95 12.66
N VAL A 76 -0.67 -1.10 12.72
CA VAL A 76 -1.35 -1.80 13.82
C VAL A 76 -0.88 -3.26 13.90
N MET A 77 -0.86 -3.97 12.77
CA MET A 77 -0.46 -5.36 12.72
C MET A 77 1.02 -5.57 13.04
N LYS A 78 1.88 -4.62 12.65
CA LYS A 78 3.29 -4.59 13.05
C LYS A 78 3.46 -4.47 14.56
N LYS A 79 2.64 -3.64 15.23
CA LYS A 79 2.64 -3.55 16.69
C LYS A 79 2.17 -4.85 17.34
N VAL A 80 1.13 -5.49 16.79
CA VAL A 80 0.62 -6.79 17.26
C VAL A 80 1.68 -7.87 17.15
N ALA A 81 2.42 -7.92 16.04
CA ALA A 81 3.53 -8.84 15.83
C ALA A 81 4.70 -8.61 16.81
N GLY A 82 4.84 -7.39 17.35
CA GLY A 82 5.82 -7.07 18.39
C GLY A 82 5.45 -7.56 19.80
N THR A 83 4.26 -8.15 19.98
CA THR A 83 3.81 -8.70 21.27
C THR A 83 4.20 -10.17 21.42
N SER A 84 4.19 -10.68 22.65
CA SER A 84 4.52 -12.09 22.94
C SER A 84 3.46 -13.08 22.43
N LEU A 85 2.19 -12.67 22.38
CA LEU A 85 1.07 -13.55 22.04
C LEU A 85 0.48 -13.27 20.65
N GLY A 86 0.68 -12.10 20.06
CA GLY A 86 0.07 -11.72 18.79
C GLY A 86 -1.42 -11.37 18.89
N ASP A 87 -1.93 -11.20 20.12
CA ASP A 87 -3.32 -10.82 20.37
C ASP A 87 -3.54 -9.33 20.09
N LYS A 88 -4.73 -9.00 19.61
CA LYS A 88 -5.15 -7.61 19.36
C LYS A 88 -5.87 -7.07 20.59
N SER A 89 -5.48 -5.88 21.05
CA SER A 89 -6.26 -5.13 22.04
C SER A 89 -7.59 -4.64 21.45
N ALA A 90 -8.54 -4.27 22.32
CA ALA A 90 -9.81 -3.67 21.90
C ALA A 90 -9.61 -2.38 21.08
N GLU A 91 -8.61 -1.59 21.44
CA GLU A 91 -8.22 -0.37 20.71
C GLU A 91 -7.70 -0.71 19.31
N GLN A 92 -6.84 -1.72 19.19
CA GLN A 92 -6.31 -2.16 17.90
C GLN A 92 -7.41 -2.73 17.00
N LEU A 93 -8.35 -3.51 17.55
CA LEU A 93 -9.52 -4.00 16.82
C LEU A 93 -10.40 -2.85 16.32
N THR A 94 -10.60 -1.83 17.16
CA THR A 94 -11.37 -0.64 16.80
C THR A 94 -10.69 0.15 15.68
N GLU A 95 -9.37 0.32 15.75
CA GLU A 95 -8.61 1.00 14.70
C GLU A 95 -8.67 0.26 13.37
N LEU A 96 -8.45 -1.07 13.38
CA LEU A 96 -8.57 -1.91 12.19
C LEU A 96 -9.97 -1.80 11.56
N LYS A 97 -11.03 -1.83 12.38
CA LYS A 97 -12.40 -1.65 11.92
C LYS A 97 -12.62 -0.27 11.28
N ASN A 98 -12.13 0.78 11.92
CA ASN A 98 -12.28 2.15 11.40
C ASN A 98 -11.60 2.32 10.04
N GLN A 99 -10.38 1.79 9.87
CA GLN A 99 -9.70 1.87 8.58
C GLN A 99 -10.38 1.00 7.51
N ASN A 100 -10.88 -0.19 7.85
CA ASN A 100 -11.71 -0.99 6.94
C ASN A 100 -12.99 -0.26 6.50
N ASN A 101 -13.66 0.46 7.41
CA ASN A 101 -14.83 1.25 7.06
C ASN A 101 -14.49 2.36 6.06
N ARG A 102 -13.34 3.03 6.23
CA ARG A 102 -12.88 4.06 5.28
C ARG A 102 -12.58 3.49 3.91
N ILE A 103 -11.94 2.32 3.84
CA ILE A 103 -11.76 1.57 2.58
C ILE A 103 -13.12 1.30 1.93
N GLY A 104 -14.08 0.82 2.74
CA GLY A 104 -15.44 0.56 2.30
C GLY A 104 -16.25 1.80 1.91
N GLU A 105 -15.85 3.01 2.31
CA GLU A 105 -16.46 4.27 1.86
C GLU A 105 -15.99 4.69 0.47
N VAL A 106 -14.74 4.36 0.13
CA VAL A 106 -14.14 4.65 -1.19
C VAL A 106 -14.56 3.61 -2.22
N CYS A 107 -14.63 2.32 -1.84
CA CYS A 107 -14.94 1.21 -2.74
C CYS A 107 -16.43 0.85 -2.84
N LYS A 108 -17.34 1.81 -2.64
CA LYS A 108 -18.80 1.59 -2.73
C LYS A 108 -19.30 1.38 -4.14
#